data_AF-A0A382VUJ8-F1
#
_entry.id   AF-A0A382VUJ8-F1
#
_cell.length_a   1.000
_cell.length_b   1.000
_cell.length_c   1.000
_cell.angle_alpha   90.00
_cell.angle_beta   90.00
_cell.angle_gamma   90.00
#
_symmetry.space_group_name_H-M   'P 1'
#
loop_
_entity.id
_entity.type
_entity.pdbx_description
1 polymer ?
#
loop_
_entity_poly.entity_id
_entity_poly.type
_entity_poly.pdbx_seq_one_letter_code
_entity_poly.pdbx_strand_id
1 'polypeptide(L)'
;MRIGDYELRNIRSKILADLYQKSEDKLKERKTAIAKRSRELYLEPIQYLLDQLPAEMVCHDNEYLVRVKYTPNDDKTEIMVDEKWEYKSDQPIINPQSHTKGGSYYSSTPENVLHKNLYEIAGELCKDILDLRVEKERMSNYLTKTTEKYTGSLQLRKVWEPSLHKYLPKEPVKVKRPKLASNKISTPDPTTPTFLKDRMTTNLLEGE
;
A
#
# COMPACT_ATOMS: atom_id res chain seq x y z
N MET A 1 -25.28 1.38 4.40
CA MET A 1 -24.63 0.38 3.52
C MET A 1 -23.44 -0.18 4.27
N ARG A 2 -23.40 -1.50 4.47
CA ARG A 2 -22.25 -2.19 5.09
C ARG A 2 -21.26 -2.50 3.97
N ILE A 3 -20.01 -2.11 4.15
CA ILE A 3 -18.93 -2.34 3.18
C ILE A 3 -18.38 -3.74 3.46
N GLY A 4 -18.12 -4.53 2.41
CA GLY A 4 -17.53 -5.86 2.57
C GLY A 4 -16.04 -5.79 2.93
N ASP A 5 -15.52 -6.81 3.61
CA ASP A 5 -14.11 -6.83 4.05
C ASP A 5 -13.10 -6.76 2.90
N TYR A 6 -13.47 -7.32 1.74
CA TYR A 6 -12.68 -7.19 0.52
C TYR A 6 -12.60 -5.73 0.02
N GLU A 7 -13.74 -5.03 0.02
CA GLU A 7 -13.81 -3.63 -0.37
C GLU A 7 -13.06 -2.74 0.63
N LEU A 8 -13.18 -3.01 1.95
CA LEU A 8 -12.42 -2.31 2.98
C LEU A 8 -10.91 -2.51 2.82
N ARG A 9 -10.45 -3.72 2.49
CA ARG A 9 -9.05 -3.96 2.13
C ARG A 9 -8.61 -3.12 0.94
N ASN A 10 -9.39 -3.11 -0.13
CA ASN A 10 -9.07 -2.33 -1.33
C ASN A 10 -9.03 -0.82 -1.04
N ILE A 11 -9.98 -0.30 -0.24
CA ILE A 11 -9.99 1.09 0.20
C ILE A 11 -8.71 1.42 0.98
N ARG A 12 -8.30 0.57 1.93
CA ARG A 12 -7.06 0.75 2.70
C ARG A 12 -5.83 0.79 1.79
N SER A 13 -5.71 -0.16 0.86
CA SER A 13 -4.60 -0.20 -0.09
C SER A 13 -4.56 1.05 -0.98
N LYS A 14 -5.71 1.54 -1.46
CA LYS A 14 -5.80 2.77 -2.27
C LYS A 14 -5.40 4.01 -1.48
N ILE A 15 -5.82 4.13 -0.23
CA ILE A 15 -5.43 5.24 0.65
C ILE A 15 -3.91 5.24 0.83
N LEU A 16 -3.33 4.08 1.17
CA LEU A 16 -1.88 3.98 1.38
C LEU A 16 -1.09 4.27 0.09
N ALA A 17 -1.57 3.78 -1.06
CA ALA A 17 -0.93 4.09 -2.35
C ALA A 17 -1.00 5.59 -2.68
N ASP A 18 -2.16 6.23 -2.57
CA ASP A 18 -2.28 7.67 -2.88
C ASP A 18 -1.42 8.55 -1.96
N LEU A 19 -1.32 8.19 -0.69
CA LEU A 19 -0.52 8.94 0.29
C LEU A 19 0.99 8.74 0.09
N TYR A 20 1.44 7.51 -0.17
CA TYR A 20 2.85 7.14 -0.06
C TYR A 20 3.54 6.78 -1.38
N GLN A 21 2.81 6.50 -2.47
CA GLN A 21 3.42 6.10 -3.75
C GLN A 21 4.43 7.13 -4.24
N LYS A 22 4.07 8.42 -4.21
CA LYS A 22 4.95 9.50 -4.70
C LYS A 22 6.24 9.61 -3.88
N SER A 23 6.17 9.42 -2.56
CA SER A 23 7.36 9.41 -1.71
C SER A 23 8.21 8.16 -1.94
N GLU A 24 7.58 7.00 -2.14
CA GLU A 24 8.28 5.75 -2.44
C GLU A 24 9.02 5.83 -3.79
N ASP A 25 8.38 6.41 -4.81
CA ASP A 25 8.97 6.62 -6.13
C ASP A 25 10.19 7.56 -6.03
N LYS A 26 10.08 8.66 -5.26
CA LYS A 26 11.23 9.57 -4.99
C LYS A 26 12.39 8.87 -4.28
N LEU A 27 12.09 8.01 -3.30
CA LEU A 27 13.13 7.22 -2.63
C LEU A 27 13.77 6.25 -3.62
N LYS A 28 12.99 5.61 -4.49
CA LYS A 28 13.49 4.72 -5.55
C LYS A 28 14.43 5.45 -6.50
N GLU A 29 14.06 6.64 -6.96
CA GLU A 29 14.91 7.49 -7.80
C GLU A 29 16.25 7.82 -7.10
N ARG A 30 16.21 8.19 -5.82
CA ARG A 30 17.43 8.45 -5.02
C ARG A 30 18.30 7.21 -4.87
N LYS A 31 17.71 6.03 -4.63
CA LYS A 31 18.45 4.74 -4.56
C LYS A 31 19.20 4.47 -5.87
N THR A 32 18.51 4.62 -7.00
CA THR A 32 19.09 4.42 -8.33
C THR A 32 20.19 5.45 -8.62
N ALA A 33 19.99 6.72 -8.25
CA ALA A 33 21.01 7.77 -8.41
C ALA A 33 22.27 7.47 -7.58
N ILE A 34 22.13 7.01 -6.34
CA ILE A 34 23.27 6.62 -5.50
C ILE A 34 23.97 5.39 -6.07
N ALA A 35 23.23 4.38 -6.53
CA ALA A 35 23.82 3.20 -7.17
C ALA A 35 24.65 3.59 -8.41
N LYS A 36 24.09 4.45 -9.28
CA LYS A 36 24.79 4.99 -10.45
C LYS A 36 26.07 5.75 -10.07
N ARG A 37 25.96 6.68 -9.11
CA ARG A 37 27.11 7.49 -8.66
C ARG A 37 28.19 6.64 -7.98
N SER A 38 27.78 5.60 -7.25
CA SER A 38 28.70 4.63 -6.63
C SER A 38 29.55 3.94 -7.69
N ARG A 39 28.91 3.48 -8.77
CA ARG A 39 29.61 2.90 -9.93
C ARG A 39 30.59 3.89 -10.54
N GLU A 40 30.16 5.11 -10.84
CA GLU A 40 31.01 6.15 -11.45
C GLU A 40 32.28 6.41 -10.62
N LEU A 41 32.15 6.54 -9.30
CA LEU A 41 33.29 6.74 -8.39
C LEU A 41 34.27 5.57 -8.36
N TYR A 42 33.79 4.33 -8.53
CA TYR A 42 34.68 3.16 -8.62
C TYR A 42 35.43 3.08 -9.95
N LEU A 43 34.82 3.57 -11.04
CA LEU A 43 35.42 3.53 -12.37
C LEU A 43 36.35 4.71 -12.62
N GLU A 44 36.09 5.87 -12.01
CA GLU A 44 36.86 7.11 -12.18
C GLU A 44 38.40 6.92 -12.11
N PRO A 45 38.98 6.18 -11.13
CA PRO A 45 40.43 6.02 -11.04
C PRO A 45 41.04 5.19 -12.17
N ILE A 46 40.25 4.37 -12.85
CA ILE A 46 40.70 3.43 -13.90
C ILE A 46 40.12 3.78 -15.27
N GLN A 47 39.38 4.88 -15.41
CA GLN A 47 38.69 5.25 -16.63
C GLN A 47 39.65 5.34 -17.83
N TYR A 48 40.85 5.88 -17.62
CA TYR A 48 41.88 5.98 -18.66
C TYR A 48 42.32 4.63 -19.25
N LEU A 49 42.24 3.53 -18.48
CA LEU A 49 42.50 2.17 -18.97
C LEU A 49 41.28 1.61 -19.68
N LEU A 50 40.08 1.86 -19.14
CA LEU A 50 38.82 1.41 -19.71
C LEU A 50 38.59 1.99 -21.10
N ASP A 51 38.99 3.25 -21.33
CA ASP A 51 38.88 3.93 -22.62
C ASP A 51 39.80 3.33 -23.71
N GLN A 52 40.83 2.57 -23.32
CA GLN A 52 41.74 1.88 -24.24
C GLN A 52 41.26 0.47 -24.62
N LEU A 53 40.25 -0.05 -23.92
CA LEU A 53 39.73 -1.40 -24.12
C LEU A 53 38.45 -1.36 -24.97
N PRO A 54 38.26 -2.31 -25.91
CA PRO A 54 36.98 -2.47 -26.59
C PRO A 54 35.86 -2.71 -25.58
N ALA A 55 34.72 -2.03 -25.77
CA ALA A 55 33.58 -2.10 -24.85
C ALA A 55 33.10 -3.55 -24.61
N GLU A 56 33.16 -4.40 -25.63
CA GLU A 56 32.80 -5.82 -25.59
C GLU A 56 33.62 -6.64 -24.58
N MET A 57 34.83 -6.17 -24.23
CA MET A 57 35.72 -6.86 -23.30
C MET A 57 35.49 -6.49 -21.82
N VAL A 58 34.75 -5.42 -21.55
CA VAL A 58 34.59 -4.86 -20.19
C VAL A 58 33.13 -4.63 -19.80
N CYS A 59 32.21 -4.53 -20.76
CA CYS A 59 30.78 -4.39 -20.54
C CYS A 59 30.09 -5.74 -20.78
N HIS A 60 29.57 -6.34 -19.72
CA HIS A 60 28.95 -7.68 -19.78
C HIS A 60 27.55 -7.75 -19.16
N ASP A 61 27.14 -6.71 -18.44
CA ASP A 61 25.88 -6.69 -17.71
C ASP A 61 25.16 -5.36 -17.97
N ASN A 62 23.84 -5.36 -17.90
CA ASN A 62 23.01 -4.16 -18.04
C ASN A 62 22.62 -3.59 -16.68
N GLU A 63 22.98 -4.29 -15.60
CA GLU A 63 22.58 -3.96 -14.24
C GLU A 63 23.80 -3.79 -13.31
N TYR A 64 23.69 -2.83 -12.41
CA TYR A 64 24.62 -2.60 -11.32
C TYR A 64 23.88 -2.65 -9.99
N LEU A 65 24.26 -3.61 -9.14
CA LEU A 65 23.64 -3.85 -7.84
C LEU A 65 24.57 -3.43 -6.72
N VAL A 66 24.06 -2.61 -5.80
CA VAL A 66 24.75 -2.24 -4.56
C VAL A 66 23.96 -2.76 -3.37
N ARG A 67 24.63 -3.49 -2.48
CA ARG A 67 24.02 -3.89 -1.21
C ARG A 67 24.31 -2.84 -0.15
N VAL A 68 23.26 -2.27 0.42
CA VAL A 68 23.34 -1.27 1.48
C VAL A 68 22.83 -1.89 2.77
N LYS A 69 23.72 -1.89 3.78
CA LYS A 69 23.39 -2.28 5.15
C LYS A 69 23.51 -1.05 6.04
N TYR A 70 22.42 -0.69 6.70
CA TYR A 70 22.38 0.45 7.61
C TYR A 70 21.92 0.03 9.00
N THR A 71 22.75 0.40 9.98
CA THR A 71 22.53 0.22 11.42
C THR A 71 22.54 1.62 12.06
N PRO A 72 21.41 2.14 12.52
CA PRO A 72 21.37 3.46 13.17
C PRO A 72 22.03 3.47 14.55
N ASN A 73 22.13 2.31 15.22
CA ASN A 73 22.82 2.16 16.49
C ASN A 73 24.33 1.95 16.29
N ASP A 74 25.14 2.66 17.06
CA ASP A 74 26.61 2.56 17.03
C ASP A 74 27.12 1.15 17.36
N ASP A 75 26.34 0.38 18.11
CA ASP A 75 26.65 -1.00 18.49
C ASP A 75 26.56 -2.01 17.31
N LYS A 76 26.00 -1.61 16.15
CA LYS A 76 25.85 -2.43 14.92
C LYS A 76 25.16 -3.79 15.10
N THR A 77 24.46 -3.99 16.21
CA THR A 77 23.83 -5.27 16.59
C THR A 77 22.54 -5.56 15.82
N GLU A 78 21.83 -4.52 15.37
CA GLU A 78 20.55 -4.66 14.65
C GLU A 78 20.58 -3.92 13.31
N ILE A 79 20.57 -4.68 12.21
CA ILE A 79 20.50 -4.15 10.85
C ILE A 79 19.05 -3.76 10.57
N MET A 80 18.76 -2.45 10.54
CA MET A 80 17.41 -1.94 10.29
C MET A 80 17.09 -1.81 8.80
N VAL A 81 18.11 -1.66 7.95
CA VAL A 81 17.95 -1.67 6.49
C VAL A 81 19.00 -2.60 5.89
N ASP A 82 18.56 -3.67 5.25
CA ASP A 82 19.35 -4.49 4.33
C ASP A 82 18.61 -4.48 2.99
N GLU A 83 19.06 -3.62 2.07
CA GLU A 83 18.44 -3.43 0.77
C GLU A 83 19.45 -3.57 -0.36
N LYS A 84 18.98 -4.02 -1.51
CA LYS A 84 19.73 -3.99 -2.77
C LYS A 84 19.22 -2.82 -3.61
N TRP A 85 20.12 -1.92 -3.98
CA TRP A 85 19.83 -0.77 -4.83
C TRP A 85 20.37 -1.05 -6.22
N GLU A 86 19.52 -0.88 -7.23
CA GLU A 86 19.83 -1.22 -8.61
C GLU A 86 19.90 0.03 -9.49
N TYR A 87 20.85 0.00 -10.41
CA TYR A 87 20.92 0.88 -11.55
C TYR A 87 20.91 0.02 -12.82
N LYS A 88 19.93 0.27 -13.70
CA LYS A 88 19.79 -0.42 -14.99
C LYS A 88 20.09 0.55 -16.13
N SER A 89 20.71 0.03 -17.17
CA SER A 89 21.06 0.76 -18.40
C SER A 89 20.59 -0.04 -19.61
N ASP A 90 20.17 0.65 -20.66
CA ASP A 90 19.78 0.01 -21.93
C ASP A 90 20.98 -0.56 -22.68
N GLN A 91 22.18 -0.03 -22.39
CA GLN A 91 23.44 -0.49 -22.95
C GLN A 91 24.24 -1.27 -21.90
N PRO A 92 25.00 -2.30 -22.31
CA PRO A 92 25.93 -3.00 -21.44
C PRO A 92 26.87 -2.03 -20.74
N ILE A 93 26.99 -2.18 -19.43
CA ILE A 93 27.81 -1.37 -18.54
C ILE A 93 28.93 -2.20 -17.93
N ILE A 94 30.03 -1.51 -17.65
CA ILE A 94 31.13 -2.04 -16.85
C ILE A 94 30.62 -2.26 -15.42
N ASN A 95 30.69 -3.49 -14.94
CA ASN A 95 30.31 -3.85 -13.59
C ASN A 95 31.57 -4.28 -12.82
N PRO A 96 32.15 -3.42 -11.96
CA PRO A 96 33.30 -3.81 -11.17
C PRO A 96 32.89 -4.99 -10.29
N GLN A 97 33.64 -6.08 -10.33
CA GLN A 97 33.39 -7.22 -9.44
C GLN A 97 34.15 -7.02 -8.14
N SER A 98 33.44 -6.95 -7.02
CA SER A 98 34.09 -7.08 -5.71
C SER A 98 34.65 -8.49 -5.54
N HIS A 99 35.90 -8.62 -5.07
CA HIS A 99 36.55 -9.91 -4.78
C HIS A 99 35.85 -10.73 -3.68
N THR A 100 34.88 -10.16 -2.97
CA THR A 100 33.99 -10.88 -2.06
C THR A 100 32.97 -11.71 -2.82
N LYS A 101 33.43 -12.82 -3.41
CA LYS A 101 32.58 -13.86 -4.00
C LYS A 101 31.71 -14.50 -2.94
N GLY A 102 30.49 -13.98 -2.78
CA GLY A 102 29.39 -14.58 -2.03
C GLY A 102 28.14 -14.77 -2.88
N GLY A 103 28.29 -14.99 -4.19
CA GLY A 103 27.18 -15.12 -5.14
C GLY A 103 26.77 -16.58 -5.37
N SER A 104 25.49 -16.86 -5.17
CA SER A 104 24.80 -18.10 -5.56
C SER A 104 24.80 -18.27 -7.09
N TYR A 105 24.87 -19.53 -7.56
CA TYR A 105 24.95 -19.95 -8.97
C TYR A 105 23.80 -19.45 -9.87
N TYR A 106 22.76 -18.84 -9.28
CA TYR A 106 21.55 -18.35 -9.96
C TYR A 106 21.46 -16.82 -10.12
N SER A 107 22.44 -16.05 -9.62
CA SER A 107 22.48 -14.59 -9.75
C SER A 107 23.73 -14.20 -10.54
N SER A 108 23.55 -13.85 -11.82
CA SER A 108 24.66 -13.50 -12.73
C SER A 108 25.30 -12.14 -12.41
N THR A 109 24.55 -11.23 -11.78
CA THR A 109 25.04 -9.87 -11.47
C THR A 109 25.72 -9.84 -10.10
N PRO A 110 26.99 -9.41 -10.01
CA PRO A 110 27.72 -9.30 -8.75
C PRO A 110 27.11 -8.22 -7.85
N GLU A 111 27.02 -8.49 -6.54
CA GLU A 111 26.65 -7.50 -5.54
C GLU A 111 27.87 -6.66 -5.15
N ASN A 112 27.77 -5.35 -5.35
CA ASN A 112 28.83 -4.40 -5.01
C ASN A 112 28.61 -3.75 -3.65
N VAL A 113 29.73 -3.36 -3.04
CA VAL A 113 29.74 -2.54 -1.83
C VAL A 113 29.56 -1.07 -2.22
N LEU A 114 28.84 -0.32 -1.40
CA LEU A 114 28.66 1.11 -1.62
C LEU A 114 30.00 1.86 -1.47
N HIS A 115 30.27 2.79 -2.38
CA HIS A 115 31.48 3.61 -2.32
C HIS A 115 31.51 4.47 -1.05
N LYS A 116 32.69 4.57 -0.40
CA LYS A 116 32.85 5.21 0.92
C LYS A 116 32.33 6.64 0.98
N ASN A 117 32.55 7.42 -0.08
CA ASN A 117 32.12 8.82 -0.17
C ASN A 117 30.60 9.01 -0.20
N LEU A 118 29.83 7.92 -0.39
CA LEU A 118 28.37 7.97 -0.45
C LEU A 118 27.72 7.45 0.83
N TYR A 119 28.49 7.04 1.85
CA TYR A 119 27.92 6.49 3.08
C TYR A 119 27.05 7.49 3.84
N GLU A 120 27.44 8.76 3.89
CA GLU A 120 26.67 9.80 4.58
C GLU A 120 25.31 10.02 3.88
N ILE A 121 25.34 10.26 2.56
CA ILE A 121 24.14 10.47 1.74
C ILE A 121 23.23 9.23 1.76
N ALA A 122 23.80 8.02 1.69
CA ALA A 122 23.04 6.78 1.80
C ALA A 122 22.47 6.59 3.20
N GLY A 123 23.18 7.00 4.24
CA GLY A 123 22.71 6.98 5.62
C GLY A 123 21.49 7.86 5.83
N GLU A 124 21.50 9.09 5.28
CA GLU A 124 20.32 9.97 5.26
C GLU A 124 19.14 9.32 4.52
N LEU A 125 19.38 8.75 3.34
CA LEU A 125 18.35 8.05 2.59
C LEU A 125 17.77 6.86 3.37
N CYS A 126 18.62 6.12 4.09
CA CYS A 126 18.18 5.02 4.95
C CYS A 126 17.31 5.50 6.11
N LYS A 127 17.60 6.66 6.71
CA LYS A 127 16.72 7.29 7.72
C LYS A 127 15.37 7.64 7.11
N ASP A 128 15.36 8.30 5.96
CA ASP A 128 14.13 8.66 5.25
C ASP A 128 13.26 7.43 4.93
N ILE A 129 13.89 6.31 4.54
CA ILE A 129 13.21 5.03 4.30
C ILE A 129 12.58 4.49 5.58
N LEU A 130 13.29 4.53 6.70
CA LEU A 130 12.79 4.06 7.99
C LEU A 130 11.62 4.92 8.48
N ASP A 131 11.75 6.25 8.40
CA ASP A 131 10.70 7.18 8.80
C ASP A 131 9.43 6.96 7.98
N LEU A 132 9.56 6.81 6.65
CA LEU A 132 8.43 6.52 5.77
C LEU A 132 7.77 5.17 6.09
N ARG A 133 8.56 4.12 6.40
CA ARG A 133 8.04 2.81 6.79
C ARG A 133 7.24 2.89 8.09
N VAL A 134 7.76 3.59 9.10
CA VAL A 134 7.08 3.80 10.39
C VAL A 134 5.78 4.58 10.20
N GLU A 135 5.81 5.65 9.40
CA GLU A 135 4.62 6.45 9.12
C GLU A 135 3.53 5.63 8.41
N LYS A 136 3.92 4.91 7.35
CA LYS A 136 3.01 4.02 6.60
C LYS A 136 2.43 2.92 7.47
N GLU A 137 3.23 2.34 8.37
CA GLU A 137 2.77 1.33 9.32
C GLU A 137 1.75 1.93 10.30
N ARG A 138 2.00 3.12 10.87
CA ARG A 138 1.06 3.82 11.73
C ARG A 138 -0.28 4.07 11.03
N MET A 139 -0.23 4.55 9.78
CA MET A 139 -1.43 4.79 8.98
C MET A 139 -2.17 3.48 8.67
N SER A 140 -1.44 2.43 8.28
CA SER A 140 -2.01 1.10 8.02
C SER A 140 -2.71 0.53 9.27
N ASN A 141 -2.09 0.66 10.44
CA ASN A 141 -2.65 0.24 11.72
C ASN A 141 -3.88 1.07 12.11
N TYR A 142 -3.86 2.39 11.91
CA TYR A 142 -5.01 3.26 12.12
C TYR A 142 -6.20 2.85 11.23
N LEU A 143 -5.95 2.66 9.93
CA LEU A 143 -6.98 2.24 8.99
C LEU A 143 -7.53 0.85 9.34
N THR A 144 -6.67 -0.10 9.71
CA THR A 144 -7.08 -1.45 10.12
C THR A 144 -7.99 -1.40 11.35
N LYS A 145 -7.56 -0.75 12.43
CA LYS A 145 -8.35 -0.61 13.67
C LYS A 145 -9.69 0.08 13.45
N THR A 146 -9.72 1.11 12.59
CA THR A 146 -10.98 1.83 12.31
C THR A 146 -11.93 1.01 11.44
N THR A 147 -11.43 0.27 10.45
CA THR A 147 -12.26 -0.62 9.61
C THR A 147 -12.74 -1.89 10.31
N GLU A 148 -11.99 -2.40 11.31
CA GLU A 148 -12.45 -3.50 12.16
C GLU A 148 -13.61 -3.08 13.07
N LYS A 149 -13.54 -1.86 13.62
CA LYS A 149 -14.57 -1.32 14.52
C LYS A 149 -15.81 -0.82 13.77
N TYR A 150 -15.64 -0.30 12.54
CA TYR A 150 -16.71 0.33 11.77
C TYR A 150 -16.76 -0.22 10.35
N THR A 151 -17.85 -0.90 10.01
CA THR A 151 -18.09 -1.46 8.67
C THR A 151 -19.05 -0.61 7.82
N GLY A 152 -19.67 0.42 8.43
CA GLY A 152 -20.58 1.32 7.73
C GLY A 152 -19.90 2.58 7.21
N SER A 153 -20.16 2.95 5.96
CA SER A 153 -19.60 4.16 5.32
C SER A 153 -19.88 5.44 6.12
N LEU A 154 -21.06 5.57 6.73
CA LEU A 154 -21.45 6.71 7.57
C LEU A 154 -20.66 6.79 8.87
N GLN A 155 -20.29 5.66 9.46
CA GLN A 155 -19.50 5.62 10.69
C GLN A 155 -18.04 5.97 10.37
N LEU A 156 -17.50 5.44 9.26
CA LEU A 156 -16.15 5.75 8.80
C LEU A 156 -16.00 7.24 8.45
N ARG A 157 -17.00 7.87 7.80
CA ARG A 157 -16.99 9.33 7.53
C ARG A 157 -16.94 10.21 8.78
N LYS A 158 -17.40 9.70 9.94
CA LYS A 158 -17.33 10.45 11.21
C LYS A 158 -15.96 10.35 11.88
N VAL A 159 -15.24 9.25 11.65
CA VAL A 159 -13.97 8.95 12.32
C VAL A 159 -12.78 9.37 11.47
N TRP A 160 -12.89 9.22 10.15
CA TRP A 160 -11.84 9.58 9.20
C TRP A 160 -11.89 11.05 8.83
N GLU A 161 -10.72 11.60 8.51
CA GLU A 161 -10.61 12.95 7.98
C GLU A 161 -11.34 13.12 6.64
N PRO A 162 -11.83 14.34 6.33
CA PRO A 162 -12.54 14.62 5.08
C PRO A 162 -11.77 14.24 3.80
N SER A 163 -10.44 14.34 3.84
CA SER A 163 -9.53 13.95 2.76
C SER A 163 -9.69 12.48 2.34
N LEU A 164 -10.05 11.60 3.29
CA LEU A 164 -10.23 10.16 3.08
C LEU A 164 -11.66 9.80 2.62
N HIS A 165 -12.61 10.73 2.68
CA HIS A 165 -14.01 10.46 2.33
C HIS A 165 -14.19 10.19 0.84
N LYS A 166 -13.23 10.61 0.00
CA LYS A 166 -13.20 10.33 -1.45
C LYS A 166 -13.12 8.84 -1.77
N TYR A 167 -12.62 8.02 -0.84
CA TYR A 167 -12.48 6.58 -1.00
C TYR A 167 -13.70 5.77 -0.56
N LEU A 168 -14.63 6.40 0.17
CA LEU A 168 -15.82 5.74 0.67
C LEU A 168 -16.94 5.79 -0.38
N PRO A 169 -17.83 4.78 -0.43
CA PRO A 169 -18.99 4.80 -1.31
C PRO A 169 -19.78 6.10 -1.13
N LYS A 170 -20.22 6.68 -2.25
CA LYS A 170 -21.14 7.82 -2.23
C LYS A 170 -22.40 7.41 -1.47
N GLU A 171 -22.92 8.31 -0.64
CA GLU A 171 -24.17 8.01 0.06
C GLU A 171 -25.25 7.69 -0.98
N PRO A 172 -26.10 6.67 -0.72
CA PRO A 172 -27.32 6.55 -1.48
C PRO A 172 -28.07 7.85 -1.27
N VAL A 173 -28.27 8.61 -2.35
CA VAL A 173 -29.13 9.79 -2.33
C VAL A 173 -30.39 9.33 -1.62
N LYS A 174 -30.75 10.01 -0.54
CA LYS A 174 -32.07 9.82 0.08
C LYS A 174 -33.07 10.25 -0.97
N VAL A 175 -33.40 9.33 -1.89
CA VAL A 175 -34.61 9.43 -2.67
C VAL A 175 -35.65 9.52 -1.58
N LYS A 176 -36.23 10.72 -1.42
CA LYS A 176 -37.48 10.87 -0.69
C LYS A 176 -38.35 9.82 -1.35
N ARG A 177 -38.53 8.67 -0.69
CA ARG A 177 -39.59 7.75 -1.11
C ARG A 177 -40.78 8.67 -1.23
N PRO A 178 -41.42 8.78 -2.40
CA PRO A 178 -42.67 9.51 -2.45
C PRO A 178 -43.45 8.91 -1.29
N LYS A 179 -43.82 9.74 -0.31
CA LYS A 179 -44.90 9.35 0.59
C LYS A 179 -45.95 8.91 -0.41
N LEU A 180 -46.32 7.62 -0.43
CA LEU A 180 -47.54 7.27 -1.11
C LEU A 180 -48.54 8.23 -0.47
N ALA A 181 -48.97 9.22 -1.24
CA ALA A 181 -50.18 9.93 -0.90
C ALA A 181 -51.16 8.78 -0.82
N SER A 182 -51.52 8.38 0.40
CA SER A 182 -52.68 7.53 0.55
C SER A 182 -53.79 8.44 0.08
N ASN A 183 -54.13 8.34 -1.20
CA ASN A 183 -55.43 8.73 -1.67
C ASN A 183 -56.35 7.77 -0.91
N LYS A 184 -56.75 8.20 0.29
CA LYS A 184 -57.87 7.65 1.03
C LYS A 184 -59.10 8.00 0.19
N ILE A 185 -59.30 7.24 -0.87
CA ILE A 185 -60.63 7.01 -1.40
C ILE A 185 -61.26 6.10 -0.35
N SER A 186 -62.22 6.65 0.39
CA SER A 186 -63.07 5.91 1.29
C SER A 186 -63.91 4.94 0.46
N THR A 187 -63.47 3.68 0.39
CA THR A 187 -64.35 2.55 0.15
C THR A 187 -64.73 1.97 1.51
N PRO A 188 -66.02 1.87 1.87
CA PRO A 188 -66.44 1.28 3.13
C PRO A 188 -66.00 -0.19 3.19
N ASP A 189 -65.56 -0.63 4.38
CA ASP A 189 -65.22 -2.02 4.65
C ASP A 189 -66.37 -2.96 4.26
N PRO A 190 -66.09 -4.12 3.63
CA PRO A 190 -67.05 -5.20 3.60
C PRO A 190 -67.28 -5.66 5.04
N THR A 191 -68.50 -5.45 5.52
CA THR A 191 -69.01 -5.91 6.82
C THR A 191 -68.64 -7.38 7.05
N THR A 192 -67.95 -7.63 8.16
CA THR A 192 -67.74 -8.98 8.68
C THR A 192 -69.11 -9.64 8.90
N PRO A 193 -69.39 -10.82 8.33
CA PRO A 193 -70.68 -11.46 8.50
C PRO A 193 -70.97 -11.79 9.97
N THR A 194 -72.09 -11.30 10.47
CA THR A 194 -72.50 -11.33 11.88
C THR A 194 -72.66 -12.76 12.44
N PHE A 195 -72.85 -13.77 11.58
CA PHE A 195 -73.04 -15.16 11.99
C PHE A 195 -71.80 -15.83 12.63
N LEU A 196 -70.61 -15.25 12.42
CA LEU A 196 -69.35 -15.80 12.94
C LEU A 196 -69.19 -15.56 14.45
N LYS A 197 -69.80 -14.48 14.97
CA LYS A 197 -69.81 -14.17 16.41
C LYS A 197 -70.83 -15.02 17.16
N ASP A 198 -72.02 -15.22 16.61
CA ASP A 198 -73.09 -15.99 17.24
C ASP A 198 -72.73 -17.48 17.38
N ARG A 199 -72.01 -18.07 16.41
CA ARG A 199 -71.52 -19.45 16.49
C ARG A 199 -70.39 -19.66 17.49
N MET A 200 -69.60 -18.64 17.81
CA MET A 200 -68.55 -18.76 18.83
C MET A 200 -69.13 -18.75 20.25
N THR A 201 -70.23 -18.03 20.47
CA THR A 201 -70.91 -17.98 21.78
C THR A 201 -71.74 -19.23 22.08
N THR A 202 -72.36 -19.88 21.09
CA THR A 202 -73.12 -21.13 21.33
C THR A 202 -72.22 -22.32 21.67
N ASN A 203 -71.06 -22.45 21.01
CA ASN A 203 -70.10 -23.53 21.31
C ASN A 203 -69.43 -23.41 22.69
N LEU A 204 -69.49 -22.24 23.33
CA LEU A 204 -68.96 -22.00 24.68
C LEU A 204 -70.01 -22.28 25.77
N LEU A 205 -71.30 -22.38 25.43
CA LEU A 205 -72.41 -22.55 26.37
C LEU A 205 -73.07 -23.95 26.30
N GLU A 206 -72.85 -24.73 25.22
CA GLU A 206 -73.38 -26.10 25.06
C GLU A 206 -72.33 -27.20 25.25
N GLY A 207 -71.16 -26.86 25.80
CA GLY A 207 -70.08 -27.80 26.10
C GLY A 207 -70.02 -28.18 27.58
N GLU A 208 -71.09 -28.78 28.11
CA GLU A 208 -71.05 -29.70 29.27
C GLU A 208 -71.31 -31.13 28.80
#